data_AF-A0A2R6J9P0-F1
#
_entry.id   AF-A0A2R6J9P0-F1
#
_cell.length_a   1.000
_cell.length_b   1.000
_cell.length_c   1.000
_cell.angle_alpha   90.00
_cell.angle_beta   90.00
_cell.angle_gamma   90.00
#
_symmetry.space_group_name_H-M   'P 1'
#
loop_
_entity.id
_entity.type
_entity.pdbx_description
1 polymer ?
#
loop_
_entity_poly.entity_id
_entity_poly.type
_entity_poly.pdbx_seq_one_letter_code
_entity_poly.pdbx_strand_id
1 'polypeptide(L)'
;MYATTVRTEFVAQHYYVVDIDDATAALSALSDRYTDATLNELPEFDGYNPSVERFSRVVFDRVTDRVTDDTVAELAVTVWEDDQAAASYDATV
;
A
#
# COMPACT_ATOMS: atom_id res chain seq x y z
N MET A 1 -4.90 -10.84 -1.69
CA MET A 1 -4.50 -10.16 -2.96
C MET A 1 -4.42 -8.66 -2.64
N TYR A 2 -3.38 -7.94 -3.05
CA TYR A 2 -3.22 -6.52 -2.67
C TYR A 2 -3.49 -5.62 -3.87
N ALA A 3 -4.19 -4.50 -3.66
CA ALA A 3 -4.44 -3.48 -4.68
C ALA A 3 -4.08 -2.10 -4.13
N THR A 4 -3.23 -1.35 -4.84
CA THR A 4 -2.87 0.03 -4.49
C THR A 4 -3.54 0.98 -5.48
N THR A 5 -4.27 1.97 -4.97
CA THR A 5 -4.92 3.01 -5.77
C THR A 5 -4.29 4.36 -5.44
N VAL A 6 -3.67 4.99 -6.43
CA VAL A 6 -3.06 6.32 -6.27
C VAL A 6 -4.03 7.37 -6.83
N ARG A 7 -4.28 8.47 -6.09
CA ARG A 7 -5.15 9.58 -6.52
C ARG A 7 -4.36 10.90 -6.49
N THR A 8 -4.49 11.72 -7.54
CA THR A 8 -3.83 13.03 -7.61
C THR A 8 -4.81 14.10 -8.09
N GLU A 9 -4.60 15.34 -7.68
CA GLU A 9 -5.14 16.51 -8.37
C GLU A 9 -4.40 16.62 -9.71
N PHE A 10 -5.05 16.24 -10.82
CA PHE A 10 -4.46 16.12 -12.16
C PHE A 10 -3.39 17.18 -12.50
N VAL A 11 -2.10 16.82 -12.41
CA VAL A 11 -0.99 17.65 -12.91
C VAL A 11 -0.53 17.06 -14.24
N ALA A 12 -1.00 17.69 -15.33
CA ALA A 12 -0.86 17.27 -16.72
C ALA A 12 0.58 17.22 -17.28
N GLN A 13 1.64 17.32 -16.47
CA GLN A 13 2.99 17.54 -16.98
C GLN A 13 3.69 16.27 -17.51
N HIS A 14 3.31 15.07 -17.02
CA HIS A 14 4.01 13.83 -17.38
C HIS A 14 3.15 12.69 -17.96
N TYR A 15 1.84 12.89 -18.19
CA TYR A 15 0.90 11.85 -18.71
C TYR A 15 0.75 10.58 -17.84
N TYR A 16 1.35 10.54 -16.65
CA TYR A 16 1.15 9.51 -15.62
C TYR A 16 1.17 10.14 -14.22
N VAL A 17 0.56 9.47 -13.25
CA VAL A 17 0.43 9.92 -11.85
C VAL A 17 1.54 9.37 -10.97
N VAL A 18 2.07 8.20 -11.32
CA VAL A 18 3.11 7.49 -10.59
C VAL A 18 4.02 6.78 -11.59
N ASP A 19 5.31 6.70 -11.30
CA ASP A 19 6.21 5.83 -12.06
C ASP A 19 5.80 4.36 -11.84
N ILE A 20 5.52 3.66 -12.94
CA ILE A 20 5.05 2.27 -12.89
C ILE A 20 6.13 1.31 -12.40
N ASP A 21 7.40 1.63 -12.62
CA ASP A 21 8.52 0.82 -12.15
C ASP A 21 8.64 0.95 -10.63
N ASP A 22 8.46 2.16 -10.08
CA ASP A 22 8.45 2.39 -8.63
C ASP A 22 7.24 1.72 -7.96
N ALA A 23 6.05 1.83 -8.55
CA ALA A 23 4.86 1.14 -8.08
C ALA A 23 5.04 -0.39 -8.09
N THR A 24 5.63 -0.93 -9.17
CA THR A 24 5.91 -2.36 -9.29
C THR A 24 6.95 -2.82 -8.25
N ALA A 25 8.02 -2.05 -8.06
CA ALA A 25 9.06 -2.34 -7.08
C ALA A 25 8.49 -2.31 -5.65
N ALA A 26 7.61 -1.36 -5.33
CA ALA A 26 6.93 -1.28 -4.04
C ALA A 26 6.07 -2.52 -3.78
N LEU A 27 5.25 -2.94 -4.75
CA LEU A 27 4.42 -4.15 -4.64
C LEU A 27 5.25 -5.45 -4.55
N SER A 28 6.37 -5.52 -5.27
CA SER A 28 7.29 -6.65 -5.19
C SER A 28 7.91 -6.76 -3.79
N ALA A 29 8.37 -5.65 -3.23
CA ALA A 29 8.95 -5.63 -1.88
C ALA A 29 7.95 -6.05 -0.79
N LEU A 30 6.66 -5.71 -0.95
CA LEU A 30 5.60 -6.23 -0.06
C LEU A 30 5.44 -7.73 -0.18
N SER A 31 5.42 -8.23 -1.42
CA SER A 31 5.28 -9.66 -1.70
C SER A 31 6.44 -10.43 -1.09
N ASP A 32 7.68 -9.97 -1.27
CA ASP A 32 8.88 -10.56 -0.68
C ASP A 32 8.85 -10.55 0.85
N ARG A 33 8.24 -9.53 1.47
CA ARG A 33 8.19 -9.40 2.94
C ARG A 33 7.16 -10.31 3.60
N TYR A 34 5.99 -10.45 2.98
CA TYR A 34 4.80 -11.02 3.62
C TYR A 34 4.32 -12.35 3.03
N THR A 35 4.83 -12.76 1.87
CA THR A 35 4.52 -14.09 1.32
C THR A 35 5.08 -15.17 2.23
N ASP A 36 4.30 -16.22 2.48
CA ASP A 36 4.64 -17.35 3.37
C ASP A 36 5.03 -16.96 4.81
N ALA A 37 4.69 -15.74 5.23
CA ALA A 37 4.95 -15.24 6.58
C ALA A 37 3.69 -15.29 7.45
N THR A 38 3.84 -15.73 8.70
CA THR A 38 2.79 -15.57 9.72
C THR A 38 2.81 -14.14 10.25
N LEU A 39 1.81 -13.31 9.90
CA LEU A 39 1.79 -11.89 10.30
C LEU A 39 1.94 -11.70 11.83
N ASN A 40 1.29 -12.53 12.64
CA ASN A 40 1.37 -12.46 14.11
C ASN A 40 2.79 -12.68 14.69
N GLU A 41 3.71 -13.24 13.90
CA GLU A 41 5.09 -13.51 14.33
C GLU A 41 6.06 -12.40 13.89
N LEU A 42 5.58 -11.40 13.14
CA LEU A 42 6.43 -10.32 12.64
C LEU A 42 6.50 -9.16 13.65
N PRO A 43 7.68 -8.54 13.82
CA PRO A 43 7.88 -7.48 14.80
C PRO A 43 7.01 -6.24 14.54
N GLU A 44 6.68 -5.94 13.28
CA GLU A 44 5.75 -4.87 12.92
C GLU A 44 4.28 -5.13 13.28
N PHE A 45 3.97 -6.27 13.92
CA PHE A 45 2.65 -6.56 14.49
C PHE A 45 2.71 -6.96 15.97
N ASP A 46 3.87 -6.79 16.64
CA ASP A 46 4.03 -7.21 18.03
C ASP A 46 3.11 -6.43 18.98
N GLY A 47 2.47 -7.16 19.90
CA GLY A 47 1.53 -6.61 20.87
C GLY A 47 0.14 -6.26 20.33
N TYR A 48 -0.21 -6.58 19.08
CA TYR A 48 -1.55 -6.32 18.55
C TYR A 48 -1.98 -7.25 17.39
N ASN A 49 -3.30 -7.49 17.26
CA ASN A 49 -3.86 -8.29 16.17
C ASN A 49 -3.58 -7.67 14.78
N PRO A 50 -2.97 -8.38 13.82
CA PRO A 50 -2.74 -7.93 12.44
C PRO A 50 -4.01 -8.10 11.59
N SER A 51 -5.11 -7.44 11.97
CA SER A 51 -6.32 -7.45 11.16
C SER A 51 -6.08 -6.79 9.79
N VAL A 52 -6.95 -7.05 8.82
CA VAL A 52 -6.82 -6.52 7.46
C VAL A 52 -6.81 -4.98 7.43
N GLU A 53 -7.53 -4.31 8.33
CA GLU A 53 -7.53 -2.83 8.46
C GLU A 53 -6.21 -2.28 8.99
N ARG A 54 -5.53 -3.02 9.88
CA ARG A 54 -4.21 -2.61 10.37
C ARG A 54 -3.15 -2.91 9.34
N PHE A 55 -3.29 -4.03 8.65
CA PHE A 55 -2.35 -4.39 7.62
C PHE A 55 -2.41 -3.44 6.43
N SER A 56 -3.59 -2.96 6.02
CA SER A 56 -3.70 -1.94 4.97
C SER A 56 -2.94 -0.66 5.30
N ARG A 57 -2.97 -0.21 6.57
CA ARG A 57 -2.15 0.91 7.03
C ARG A 57 -0.65 0.62 6.99
N VAL A 58 -0.21 -0.56 7.44
CA VAL A 58 1.21 -0.94 7.37
C VAL A 58 1.70 -1.01 5.92
N VAL A 59 0.85 -1.47 5.01
CA VAL A 59 1.15 -1.49 3.57
C VAL A 59 1.22 -0.07 3.02
N PHE A 60 0.26 0.81 3.37
CA PHE A 60 0.29 2.23 3.03
C PHE A 60 1.61 2.87 3.44
N ASP A 61 1.98 2.79 4.73
CA ASP A 61 3.19 3.44 5.25
C ASP A 61 4.47 2.98 4.52
N ARG A 62 4.50 1.74 4.01
CA ARG A 62 5.67 1.19 3.29
C ARG A 62 5.74 1.59 1.83
N VAL A 63 4.59 1.79 1.18
CA VAL A 63 4.56 2.12 -0.24
C VAL A 63 4.60 3.61 -0.49
N THR A 64 4.11 4.45 0.44
CA THR A 64 4.06 5.92 0.33
C THR A 64 5.37 6.47 -0.23
N ASP A 65 6.48 6.34 0.49
CA ASP A 65 7.78 6.91 0.08
C ASP A 65 8.29 6.43 -1.29
N ARG A 66 7.79 5.30 -1.80
CA ARG A 66 8.15 4.77 -3.12
C ARG A 66 7.23 5.24 -4.23
N VAL A 67 5.95 5.43 -3.94
CA VAL A 67 4.92 5.67 -4.97
C VAL A 67 4.41 7.10 -4.98
N THR A 68 4.92 7.94 -4.08
CA THR A 68 4.56 9.34 -3.96
C THR A 68 5.77 10.24 -4.22
N ASP A 69 5.54 11.33 -4.91
CA ASP A 69 6.46 12.45 -5.08
C ASP A 69 5.68 13.76 -4.85
N ASP A 70 6.28 14.91 -5.17
CA ASP A 70 5.65 16.22 -5.01
C ASP A 70 4.35 16.41 -5.84
N THR A 71 3.95 15.43 -6.66
CA THR A 71 2.75 15.46 -7.51
C THR A 71 1.62 14.56 -7.03
N VAL A 72 1.87 13.64 -6.08
CA VAL A 72 0.84 12.76 -5.54
C VAL A 72 0.25 13.40 -4.28
N ALA A 73 -1.04 13.70 -4.29
CA ALA A 73 -1.71 14.34 -3.17
C ALA A 73 -2.38 13.34 -2.21
N GLU A 74 -2.84 12.20 -2.72
CA GLU A 74 -3.56 11.21 -1.94
C GLU A 74 -3.18 9.78 -2.35
N LEU A 75 -3.10 8.90 -1.37
CA LEU A 75 -2.87 7.47 -1.58
C LEU A 75 -3.98 6.68 -0.90
N ALA A 76 -4.38 5.58 -1.54
CA ALA A 76 -5.31 4.61 -1.00
C ALA A 76 -4.75 3.21 -1.18
N VAL A 77 -4.66 2.46 -0.09
CA VAL A 77 -4.23 1.06 -0.12
C VAL A 77 -5.38 0.18 0.29
N THR A 78 -5.78 -0.74 -0.59
CA THR A 78 -6.79 -1.75 -0.31
C THR A 78 -6.17 -3.13 -0.21
N VAL A 79 -6.39 -3.80 0.91
CA VAL A 79 -5.96 -5.17 1.15
C VAL A 79 -7.19 -6.08 1.15
N TRP A 80 -7.17 -7.12 0.32
CA TRP A 80 -8.21 -8.13 0.26
C TRP A 80 -7.77 -9.37 1.04
N GLU A 81 -8.56 -9.74 2.04
CA GLU A 81 -8.41 -10.99 2.80
C GLU A 81 -8.83 -12.18 1.94
N ASP A 82 -9.99 -12.05 1.30
CA ASP A 82 -10.55 -13.01 0.36
C ASP A 82 -11.35 -12.30 -0.76
N ASP A 83 -12.24 -13.01 -1.44
CA ASP A 83 -13.07 -12.47 -2.53
C ASP A 83 -14.27 -11.64 -2.04
N GLN A 84 -14.60 -11.69 -0.75
CA GLN A 84 -15.76 -11.03 -0.15
C GLN A 84 -15.36 -9.93 0.85
N ALA A 85 -14.13 -9.95 1.38
CA ALA A 85 -13.68 -9.07 2.45
C ALA A 85 -12.39 -8.31 2.09
N ALA A 86 -12.42 -6.99 2.32
CA ALA A 86 -11.29 -6.09 2.16
C ALA A 86 -11.34 -4.92 3.14
N ALA A 87 -10.17 -4.31 3.37
CA ALA A 87 -10.06 -3.03 4.07
C ALA A 87 -9.19 -2.05 3.30
N SER A 88 -9.53 -0.77 3.43
CA SER A 88 -8.81 0.33 2.80
C SER A 88 -8.24 1.28 3.86
N TYR A 89 -7.05 1.80 3.60
CA TYR A 89 -6.51 2.97 4.29
C TYR A 89 -6.25 4.07 3.26
N ASP A 90 -6.91 5.21 3.44
CA ASP A 90 -6.89 6.35 2.53
C ASP A 90 -6.42 7.60 3.30
N ALA A 91 -5.37 8.28 2.82
CA ALA A 91 -4.84 9.50 3.42
C ALA A 91 -4.10 10.39 2.41
N THR A 92 -3.98 11.67 2.76
CA THR A 92 -3.10 12.63 2.09
C THR A 92 -1.64 12.25 2.32
N VAL A 93 -0.80 12.43 1.31
CA VAL A 93 0.64 12.08 1.29
C VAL A 93 1.51 13.25 0.90
#